data_AF-S5YQP6-F1
#
_entry.id   AF-S5YQP6-F1
#
_cell.length_a   1.000
_cell.length_b   1.000
_cell.length_c   1.000
_cell.angle_alpha   90.00
_cell.angle_beta   90.00
_cell.angle_gamma   90.00
#
_symmetry.space_group_name_H-M   'P 1'
#
loop_
_entity.id
_entity.type
_entity.pdbx_description
1 polymer ?
#
loop_
_entity_poly.entity_id
_entity_poly.type
_entity_poly.pdbx_seq_one_letter_code
_entity_poly.pdbx_strand_id
1 'polypeptide(L)'
;MGRDCVMRALSQRTGAAGSGTLCAAHESVTSSRRTDPTTCQPEALMNGFLLLFLIPLGAAALASVFQGDDDDTPATPEPEPSAPTEGDDQLTNPEGSSGYVDGLGGDDRIELTGVEDHATVFTGDGGYFWSPSHDQGGSWNTEYGPYPPGGVDGLFVGRGGTGNDTLIGHGEGLDLGGDEGNDLLILHPDGAPQHPWPRDAVLRGGAGDDTLRAEGNGGYLLGGDGDDVIHLSGQHYDVDGGAGADRIVLHGVTDSMIHLDRDDRLFGRGDDDDGNTFHLGTGMDFRGNAGADRLYVDPGTRADGGAGNDYLRTNLYRTDSEEGSTLLGGAGNDTLIGNFSVADVAMTAQDRFEWHIGSTNDRLDGGDGNDLIRFDLADTVTGGAGADTLDGFVQAGHTSIVTDFTAGEDWLRINCRPEDLGATTGPGTNDLAHLGIVEQDGTTEIRLGGETVLRLEGATGLRFGLEVSQFQGDTETYYTDFAGNPVARGDLDVVINPFERFIA
;
A
#
# COMPACT_ATOMS: atom_id res chain seq x y z
N MET A 1 -34.01 -6.57 46.51
CA MET A 1 -34.31 -5.73 47.70
C MET A 1 -33.15 -4.77 47.89
N GLY A 2 -33.40 -3.48 48.12
CA GLY A 2 -32.36 -2.44 48.25
C GLY A 2 -31.83 -1.97 46.89
N ARG A 3 -32.39 -0.97 46.19
CA ARG A 3 -32.78 0.44 46.49
C ARG A 3 -31.71 1.45 46.08
N ASP A 4 -32.14 2.35 45.22
CA ASP A 4 -31.44 3.46 44.60
C ASP A 4 -31.06 4.57 45.59
N CYS A 5 -30.09 5.42 45.20
CA CYS A 5 -30.33 6.86 45.22
C CYS A 5 -29.46 7.63 44.23
N VAL A 6 -30.10 8.29 43.26
CA VAL A 6 -29.52 9.26 42.34
C VAL A 6 -29.44 10.63 43.02
N MET A 7 -28.36 11.40 42.80
CA MET A 7 -28.36 12.85 43.06
C MET A 7 -27.79 13.62 41.87
N ARG A 8 -28.70 14.23 41.10
CA ARG A 8 -28.37 15.34 40.18
C ARG A 8 -27.96 16.57 40.98
N ALA A 9 -26.98 17.32 40.49
CA ALA A 9 -26.80 18.72 40.84
C ALA A 9 -26.97 19.57 39.57
N LEU A 10 -28.00 20.41 39.57
CA LEU A 10 -28.29 21.37 38.51
C LEU A 10 -28.50 22.73 39.18
N SER A 11 -27.69 23.74 38.83
CA SER A 11 -28.00 25.14 39.17
C SER A 11 -27.53 26.06 38.06
N GLN A 12 -28.42 26.96 37.66
CA GLN A 12 -28.31 27.83 36.49
C GLN A 12 -27.96 29.29 36.90
N ARG A 13 -27.82 30.14 35.85
CA ARG A 13 -28.02 31.62 35.80
C ARG A 13 -26.74 32.47 35.93
N THR A 14 -26.52 33.54 35.16
CA THR A 14 -27.33 34.20 34.08
C THR A 14 -26.51 35.23 33.27
N GLY A 15 -26.70 35.29 31.94
CA GLY A 15 -26.62 36.50 31.08
C GLY A 15 -25.27 37.22 30.88
N ALA A 16 -25.04 38.02 29.83
CA ALA A 16 -25.84 38.29 28.62
C ALA A 16 -24.99 38.95 27.49
N ALA A 17 -25.42 38.73 26.24
CA ALA A 17 -25.22 39.50 24.99
C ALA A 17 -24.07 40.52 24.81
N GLY A 18 -23.31 40.35 23.71
CA GLY A 18 -22.48 41.39 23.09
C GLY A 18 -22.20 41.07 21.61
N SER A 19 -22.75 41.87 20.68
CA SER A 19 -22.66 41.68 19.23
C SER A 19 -21.36 42.24 18.62
N GLY A 20 -20.82 41.59 17.58
CA GLY A 20 -19.64 42.08 16.86
C GLY A 20 -19.47 41.51 15.45
N THR A 21 -20.35 41.89 14.51
CA THR A 21 -20.20 41.59 13.09
C THR A 21 -19.08 42.44 12.48
N LEU A 22 -18.21 41.85 11.65
CA LEU A 22 -17.47 42.58 10.63
C LEU A 22 -17.38 41.76 9.33
N CYS A 23 -17.72 42.40 8.22
CA CYS A 23 -17.74 41.85 6.87
C CYS A 23 -16.90 42.74 5.95
N ALA A 24 -16.58 42.21 4.75
CA ALA A 24 -15.93 42.89 3.63
C ALA A 24 -14.41 43.18 3.81
N ALA A 25 -13.55 43.12 2.78
CA ALA A 25 -13.78 42.71 1.38
C ALA A 25 -12.44 42.34 0.69
N HIS A 26 -12.48 41.29 -0.14
CA HIS A 26 -12.28 41.35 -1.59
C HIS A 26 -11.02 42.06 -2.14
N GLU A 27 -10.11 41.30 -2.76
CA GLU A 27 -9.70 41.54 -4.17
C GLU A 27 -8.85 40.39 -4.75
N SER A 28 -9.34 39.78 -5.83
CA SER A 28 -8.58 38.90 -6.71
C SER A 28 -7.98 39.71 -7.86
N VAL A 29 -6.69 39.54 -8.18
CA VAL A 29 -6.09 40.13 -9.39
C VAL A 29 -5.44 39.06 -10.25
N THR A 30 -6.14 38.67 -11.31
CA THR A 30 -5.54 38.05 -12.49
C THR A 30 -4.76 39.10 -13.29
N SER A 31 -3.56 38.77 -13.76
CA SER A 31 -2.92 39.52 -14.85
C SER A 31 -2.11 38.60 -15.75
N SER A 32 -2.09 38.90 -17.05
CA SER A 32 -1.44 38.07 -18.07
C SER A 32 -0.43 38.88 -18.89
N ARG A 33 0.47 38.15 -19.57
CA ARG A 33 1.25 38.53 -20.76
C ARG A 33 2.51 39.42 -20.63
N ARG A 34 3.65 38.71 -20.80
CA ARG A 34 4.46 38.64 -22.06
C ARG A 34 5.65 39.60 -22.25
N THR A 35 6.80 38.95 -22.54
CA THR A 35 7.98 39.37 -23.35
C THR A 35 8.94 40.48 -22.88
N ASP A 36 10.11 40.01 -22.42
CA ASP A 36 11.44 40.19 -23.06
C ASP A 36 12.18 41.56 -22.99
N PRO A 37 13.51 41.64 -23.27
CA PRO A 37 14.44 42.17 -22.26
C PRO A 37 15.31 43.32 -22.76
N THR A 38 16.10 43.97 -21.88
CA THR A 38 17.40 44.55 -22.27
C THR A 38 18.28 44.95 -21.08
N THR A 39 19.59 44.83 -21.33
CA THR A 39 20.73 45.23 -20.49
C THR A 39 20.85 46.75 -20.28
N CYS A 40 21.44 47.18 -19.16
CA CYS A 40 22.47 48.24 -19.16
C CYS A 40 23.24 48.35 -17.83
N GLN A 41 24.57 48.46 -17.91
CA GLN A 41 25.44 48.95 -16.82
C GLN A 41 25.75 50.44 -16.99
N PRO A 42 26.36 51.09 -15.98
CA PRO A 42 27.16 52.30 -16.19
C PRO A 42 28.60 52.23 -15.64
N GLU A 43 29.59 52.69 -16.43
CA GLU A 43 30.98 52.93 -16.03
C GLU A 43 31.28 54.39 -15.62
N ALA A 44 32.27 54.61 -14.73
CA ALA A 44 33.02 55.86 -14.45
C ALA A 44 34.12 55.59 -13.37
N LEU A 45 35.26 56.29 -13.19
CA LEU A 45 36.10 57.26 -13.94
C LEU A 45 37.51 57.19 -13.29
N MET A 46 38.58 56.75 -13.97
CA MET A 46 39.59 57.54 -14.71
C MET A 46 40.65 58.34 -13.88
N ASN A 47 41.92 58.28 -14.37
CA ASN A 47 43.18 58.93 -13.93
C ASN A 47 43.96 58.27 -12.77
N GLY A 48 45.29 58.08 -12.80
CA GLY A 48 46.31 58.25 -13.86
C GLY A 48 47.64 58.84 -13.36
N PHE A 49 48.80 58.22 -13.66
CA PHE A 49 50.15 58.86 -13.68
C PHE A 49 51.20 58.02 -14.43
N LEU A 50 52.25 58.66 -14.96
CA LEU A 50 53.28 58.11 -15.87
C LEU A 50 54.67 58.68 -15.50
N LEU A 51 55.77 57.91 -15.60
CA LEU A 51 57.16 58.30 -15.96
C LEU A 51 58.17 57.14 -15.65
N LEU A 52 59.45 57.16 -16.08
CA LEU A 52 59.99 56.87 -17.43
C LEU A 52 61.53 56.57 -17.33
N PHE A 53 62.06 55.66 -18.18
CA PHE A 53 63.49 55.42 -18.53
C PHE A 53 64.58 55.10 -17.47
N LEU A 54 65.36 54.03 -17.73
CA LEU A 54 66.69 54.11 -18.38
C LEU A 54 67.29 52.72 -18.71
N ILE A 55 68.06 52.62 -19.81
CA ILE A 55 68.84 51.44 -20.25
C ILE A 55 70.31 51.87 -20.42
N PRO A 56 71.29 50.97 -20.22
CA PRO A 56 72.34 50.79 -21.23
C PRO A 56 72.65 49.31 -21.56
N LEU A 57 73.09 49.07 -22.80
CA LEU A 57 73.49 47.74 -23.30
C LEU A 57 74.89 47.31 -22.86
N GLY A 58 75.09 45.99 -22.75
CA GLY A 58 76.40 45.31 -22.71
C GLY A 58 76.23 43.85 -23.18
N ALA A 59 77.16 43.34 -24.00
CA ALA A 59 76.94 42.12 -24.79
C ALA A 59 77.69 40.87 -24.26
N ALA A 60 77.08 39.68 -24.37
CA ALA A 60 77.51 38.59 -25.27
C ALA A 60 77.12 37.16 -24.82
N ALA A 61 76.67 36.36 -25.80
CA ALA A 61 76.79 34.90 -25.92
C ALA A 61 76.07 33.92 -24.96
N LEU A 62 75.01 33.28 -25.50
CA LEU A 62 74.78 31.82 -25.57
C LEU A 62 74.86 30.97 -24.28
N ALA A 63 73.70 30.65 -23.68
CA ALA A 63 73.24 29.27 -23.40
C ALA A 63 71.81 29.24 -22.79
N SER A 64 71.06 28.16 -23.06
CA SER A 64 69.90 27.62 -22.31
C SER A 64 68.74 28.56 -21.90
N VAL A 65 67.53 28.18 -22.31
CA VAL A 65 66.26 28.87 -22.09
C VAL A 65 65.38 28.05 -21.13
N PHE A 66 65.04 28.64 -19.99
CA PHE A 66 64.06 28.27 -18.93
C PHE A 66 64.05 26.83 -18.35
N GLN A 67 64.30 26.76 -17.03
CA GLN A 67 63.84 25.72 -16.10
C GLN A 67 63.86 26.30 -14.67
N GLY A 68 62.88 25.93 -13.83
CA GLY A 68 62.87 26.21 -12.39
C GLY A 68 61.85 27.25 -11.93
N ASP A 69 60.61 26.81 -11.72
CA ASP A 69 59.72 27.23 -10.63
C ASP A 69 58.79 26.02 -10.37
N ASP A 70 59.39 24.93 -9.91
CA ASP A 70 58.71 23.68 -9.58
C ASP A 70 58.14 23.79 -8.15
N ASP A 71 56.97 24.40 -7.99
CA ASP A 71 56.19 24.37 -6.74
C ASP A 71 55.32 23.08 -6.67
N ASP A 72 55.89 21.96 -7.12
CA ASP A 72 55.35 20.62 -6.97
C ASP A 72 55.67 20.10 -5.56
N THR A 73 54.94 20.59 -4.55
CA THR A 73 54.61 19.70 -3.44
C THR A 73 53.84 18.53 -4.06
N PRO A 74 54.32 17.27 -3.95
CA PRO A 74 53.51 16.13 -4.36
C PRO A 74 52.20 16.23 -3.60
N ALA A 75 51.08 16.18 -4.31
CA ALA A 75 49.83 15.85 -3.65
C ALA A 75 50.11 14.57 -2.84
N THR A 76 49.93 14.64 -1.53
CA THR A 76 49.83 13.41 -0.73
C THR A 76 48.80 12.56 -1.45
N PRO A 77 49.15 11.32 -1.86
CA PRO A 77 48.16 10.47 -2.50
C PRO A 77 46.97 10.41 -1.56
N GLU A 78 45.80 10.71 -2.12
CA GLU A 78 44.52 10.43 -1.49
C GLU A 78 44.60 8.97 -1.01
N PRO A 79 44.29 8.69 0.27
CA PRO A 79 44.49 7.35 0.80
C PRO A 79 43.67 6.39 -0.06
N GLU A 80 44.36 5.46 -0.73
CA GLU A 80 43.69 4.29 -1.33
C GLU A 80 42.76 3.71 -0.26
N PRO A 81 41.48 3.45 -0.58
CA PRO A 81 40.54 2.93 0.41
C PRO A 81 41.15 1.67 1.03
N SER A 82 41.23 1.63 2.35
CA SER A 82 41.72 0.45 3.06
C SER A 82 40.86 -0.74 2.64
N ALA A 83 41.52 -1.83 2.22
CA ALA A 83 40.81 -3.08 2.04
C ALA A 83 40.16 -3.47 3.38
N PRO A 84 38.89 -3.89 3.39
CA PRO A 84 38.18 -4.22 4.62
C PRO A 84 38.90 -5.32 5.40
N THR A 85 38.72 -5.28 6.71
CA THR A 85 39.41 -6.10 7.70
C THR A 85 38.40 -6.86 8.57
N GLU A 86 38.81 -7.38 9.72
CA GLU A 86 37.89 -8.01 10.68
C GLU A 86 37.86 -7.19 11.98
N GLY A 87 37.71 -5.88 11.82
CA GLY A 87 37.43 -4.93 12.88
C GLY A 87 37.16 -3.53 12.33
N ASP A 88 36.47 -2.72 13.13
CA ASP A 88 35.83 -1.43 12.84
C ASP A 88 36.48 -0.60 11.70
N ASP A 89 35.91 -0.69 10.51
CA ASP A 89 36.35 -0.04 9.28
C ASP A 89 35.47 1.18 8.88
N GLN A 90 36.01 2.02 7.99
CA GLN A 90 35.27 3.13 7.36
C GLN A 90 35.37 3.01 5.84
N LEU A 91 34.24 2.69 5.21
CA LEU A 91 34.17 2.26 3.82
C LEU A 91 33.26 3.21 3.02
N THR A 92 33.70 3.58 1.82
CA THR A 92 32.97 4.46 0.91
C THR A 92 33.14 4.02 -0.54
N ASN A 93 32.20 4.39 -1.41
CA ASN A 93 32.38 4.26 -2.85
C ASN A 93 32.75 5.59 -3.52
N PRO A 94 33.42 5.56 -4.69
CA PRO A 94 33.50 6.72 -5.56
C PRO A 94 32.10 7.14 -6.04
N GLU A 95 31.81 8.44 -6.07
CA GLU A 95 30.54 8.99 -6.58
C GLU A 95 30.21 8.46 -7.99
N GLY A 96 28.97 8.04 -8.21
CA GLY A 96 28.50 7.55 -9.51
C GLY A 96 29.14 6.24 -9.98
N SER A 97 29.72 5.45 -9.07
CA SER A 97 30.26 4.12 -9.37
C SER A 97 29.24 3.01 -9.12
N SER A 98 29.41 1.88 -9.80
CA SER A 98 28.72 0.61 -9.51
C SER A 98 29.71 -0.40 -8.93
N GLY A 99 29.29 -1.21 -7.97
CA GLY A 99 30.23 -2.03 -7.21
C GLY A 99 29.63 -2.79 -6.03
N TYR A 100 30.52 -3.27 -5.17
CA TYR A 100 30.24 -4.08 -3.98
C TYR A 100 31.25 -3.72 -2.90
N VAL A 101 30.79 -3.57 -1.66
CA VAL A 101 31.61 -3.42 -0.46
C VAL A 101 31.03 -4.27 0.67
N ASP A 102 31.91 -4.72 1.56
CA ASP A 102 31.68 -5.73 2.58
C ASP A 102 32.56 -5.37 3.76
N GLY A 103 31.97 -5.12 4.93
CA GLY A 103 32.70 -4.83 6.17
C GLY A 103 33.39 -6.06 6.75
N LEU A 104 32.87 -7.26 6.45
CA LEU A 104 33.25 -8.56 6.98
C LEU A 104 32.90 -8.73 8.47
N GLY A 105 33.43 -7.87 9.34
CA GLY A 105 33.07 -7.89 10.75
C GLY A 105 33.88 -6.94 11.63
N GLY A 106 33.26 -6.49 12.70
CA GLY A 106 33.62 -5.24 13.38
C GLY A 106 32.36 -4.39 13.52
N ASP A 107 32.40 -3.27 14.26
CA ASP A 107 31.30 -2.29 14.21
C ASP A 107 31.63 -1.26 13.10
N ASP A 108 31.25 -1.56 11.86
CA ASP A 108 31.70 -0.88 10.65
C ASP A 108 30.84 0.33 10.27
N ARG A 109 31.43 1.27 9.51
CA ARG A 109 30.70 2.39 8.90
C ARG A 109 30.84 2.38 7.39
N ILE A 110 29.73 2.22 6.68
CA ILE A 110 29.68 2.17 5.21
C ILE A 110 28.82 3.32 4.70
N GLU A 111 29.39 4.22 3.90
CA GLU A 111 28.70 5.41 3.37
C GLU A 111 28.78 5.42 1.84
N LEU A 112 27.63 5.24 1.19
CA LEU A 112 27.51 4.95 -0.24
C LEU A 112 26.65 5.99 -0.96
N THR A 113 27.16 6.48 -2.09
CA THR A 113 26.44 7.35 -3.02
C THR A 113 26.06 6.55 -4.27
N GLY A 114 24.77 6.58 -4.60
CA GLY A 114 24.17 5.93 -5.75
C GLY A 114 24.58 6.51 -7.10
N VAL A 115 23.89 6.08 -8.15
CA VAL A 115 24.22 6.38 -9.56
C VAL A 115 23.05 7.08 -10.24
N GLU A 116 23.30 8.15 -11.02
CA GLU A 116 22.22 8.85 -11.75
C GLU A 116 21.53 7.95 -12.81
N ASP A 117 22.29 7.08 -13.49
CA ASP A 117 21.78 6.05 -14.43
C ASP A 117 21.55 4.70 -13.70
N HIS A 118 20.79 4.71 -12.60
CA HIS A 118 20.64 3.59 -11.66
C HIS A 118 20.03 2.30 -12.26
N ALA A 119 20.38 1.16 -11.65
CA ALA A 119 19.63 -0.08 -11.79
C ALA A 119 18.27 0.03 -11.07
N THR A 120 17.27 -0.68 -11.57
CA THR A 120 15.91 -0.71 -11.01
C THR A 120 15.63 -2.08 -10.39
N VAL A 121 14.97 -2.13 -9.22
CA VAL A 121 14.61 -3.40 -8.57
C VAL A 121 13.13 -3.73 -8.77
N PHE A 122 12.88 -5.00 -9.10
CA PHE A 122 11.56 -5.60 -9.22
C PHE A 122 11.47 -6.85 -8.34
N THR A 123 10.31 -7.13 -7.77
CA THR A 123 10.01 -8.40 -7.09
C THR A 123 9.54 -9.47 -8.08
N GLY A 124 9.79 -10.73 -7.74
CA GLY A 124 9.27 -11.89 -8.44
C GLY A 124 9.40 -13.17 -7.62
N ASP A 125 9.03 -14.31 -8.21
CA ASP A 125 9.20 -15.63 -7.57
C ASP A 125 10.69 -15.84 -7.21
N GLY A 126 11.00 -15.81 -5.91
CA GLY A 126 12.36 -15.92 -5.39
C GLY A 126 13.14 -14.60 -5.25
N GLY A 127 12.49 -13.51 -4.83
CA GLY A 127 13.17 -12.36 -4.23
C GLY A 127 13.31 -11.12 -5.13
N TYR A 128 14.37 -10.35 -4.90
CA TYR A 128 14.61 -9.05 -5.54
C TYR A 128 15.52 -9.16 -6.75
N PHE A 129 15.08 -8.62 -7.88
CA PHE A 129 15.76 -8.65 -9.16
C PHE A 129 16.18 -7.25 -9.57
N TRP A 130 17.49 -6.98 -9.53
CA TRP A 130 18.09 -5.74 -10.02
C TRP A 130 18.34 -5.82 -11.53
N SER A 131 17.75 -4.90 -12.29
CA SER A 131 17.92 -4.76 -13.74
C SER A 131 18.70 -3.48 -14.07
N PRO A 132 19.79 -3.53 -14.85
CA PRO A 132 20.50 -2.34 -15.32
C PRO A 132 19.60 -1.35 -16.08
N SER A 133 19.97 -0.06 -16.05
CA SER A 133 19.32 1.03 -16.80
C SER A 133 19.35 0.85 -18.32
N HIS A 134 20.28 0.04 -18.83
CA HIS A 134 20.50 -0.18 -20.26
C HIS A 134 20.31 -1.67 -20.66
N ASP A 135 19.59 -1.91 -21.76
CA ASP A 135 19.07 -3.18 -22.31
C ASP A 135 20.10 -4.33 -22.61
N GLN A 136 21.29 -4.34 -22.01
CA GLN A 136 22.40 -5.25 -22.36
C GLN A 136 22.89 -6.15 -21.22
N GLY A 137 22.33 -6.04 -20.01
CA GLY A 137 22.62 -6.93 -18.88
C GLY A 137 21.47 -7.89 -18.56
N GLY A 138 21.79 -9.04 -17.94
CA GLY A 138 20.77 -9.88 -17.31
C GLY A 138 20.52 -9.41 -15.88
N SER A 139 19.29 -9.51 -15.40
CA SER A 139 18.94 -9.11 -14.03
C SER A 139 19.67 -9.99 -13.00
N TRP A 140 20.24 -9.38 -11.96
CA TRP A 140 20.80 -10.11 -10.83
C TRP A 140 19.73 -10.30 -9.77
N ASN A 141 19.65 -11.51 -9.22
CA ASN A 141 18.76 -11.84 -8.12
C ASN A 141 19.56 -11.90 -6.81
N THR A 142 19.13 -11.14 -5.81
CA THR A 142 19.81 -11.01 -4.51
C THR A 142 19.78 -12.28 -3.66
N GLU A 143 18.76 -13.12 -3.82
CA GLU A 143 18.55 -14.39 -3.09
C GLU A 143 19.33 -15.55 -3.76
N TYR A 144 19.49 -15.52 -5.09
CA TYR A 144 20.07 -16.60 -5.89
C TYR A 144 21.47 -16.32 -6.45
N GLY A 145 22.40 -16.04 -5.54
CA GLY A 145 23.85 -16.16 -5.80
C GLY A 145 24.66 -14.88 -5.56
N PRO A 146 26.01 -15.01 -5.48
CA PRO A 146 26.89 -13.89 -5.18
C PRO A 146 26.81 -12.79 -6.23
N TYR A 147 27.12 -11.56 -5.82
CA TYR A 147 27.18 -10.40 -6.71
C TYR A 147 27.99 -10.71 -7.97
N PRO A 148 27.47 -10.42 -9.18
CA PRO A 148 28.03 -10.96 -10.42
C PRO A 148 29.45 -10.41 -10.70
N PRO A 149 30.40 -11.24 -11.17
CA PRO A 149 31.71 -10.76 -11.59
C PRO A 149 31.62 -9.77 -12.74
N GLY A 150 31.92 -8.49 -12.47
CA GLY A 150 31.72 -7.37 -13.39
C GLY A 150 30.63 -6.39 -12.95
N GLY A 151 29.86 -6.73 -11.92
CA GLY A 151 28.82 -5.90 -11.32
C GLY A 151 27.51 -5.84 -12.11
N VAL A 152 26.55 -5.12 -11.54
CA VAL A 152 25.32 -4.69 -12.21
C VAL A 152 25.48 -3.20 -12.47
N ASP A 153 25.38 -2.80 -13.73
CA ASP A 153 25.53 -1.39 -14.14
C ASP A 153 24.40 -0.54 -13.54
N GLY A 154 24.76 0.54 -12.86
CA GLY A 154 23.84 1.38 -12.08
C GLY A 154 23.53 0.89 -10.66
N LEU A 155 24.19 -0.16 -10.14
CA LEU A 155 23.97 -0.67 -8.77
C LEU A 155 25.23 -0.59 -7.90
N PHE A 156 25.08 -0.12 -6.66
CA PHE A 156 26.06 -0.34 -5.61
C PHE A 156 25.49 -1.18 -4.46
N VAL A 157 26.26 -2.19 -4.04
CA VAL A 157 25.89 -3.12 -2.97
C VAL A 157 26.77 -2.88 -1.75
N GLY A 158 26.17 -2.75 -0.57
CA GLY A 158 26.86 -2.67 0.71
C GLY A 158 26.42 -3.78 1.65
N ARG A 159 27.38 -4.43 2.31
CA ARG A 159 27.17 -5.46 3.34
C ARG A 159 27.94 -5.08 4.59
N GLY A 160 27.29 -5.07 5.74
CA GLY A 160 27.93 -4.85 7.04
C GLY A 160 28.81 -6.05 7.37
N GLY A 161 28.18 -7.17 7.71
CA GLY A 161 28.84 -8.46 7.88
C GLY A 161 28.51 -9.06 9.24
N THR A 162 29.40 -8.87 10.22
CA THR A 162 29.18 -9.34 11.60
C THR A 162 29.58 -8.26 12.62
N GLY A 163 28.59 -7.64 13.26
CA GLY A 163 28.82 -6.56 14.21
C GLY A 163 27.62 -5.62 14.31
N ASN A 164 27.81 -4.38 14.77
CA ASN A 164 26.72 -3.40 14.86
C ASN A 164 27.05 -2.24 13.92
N ASP A 165 26.67 -2.42 12.67
CA ASP A 165 27.14 -1.63 11.54
C ASP A 165 26.28 -0.39 11.32
N THR A 166 26.86 0.61 10.66
CA THR A 166 26.15 1.83 10.24
C THR A 166 26.30 2.02 8.75
N LEU A 167 25.24 1.68 8.01
CA LEU A 167 25.17 1.83 6.56
C LEU A 167 24.34 3.08 6.21
N ILE A 168 24.91 3.97 5.41
CA ILE A 168 24.23 5.19 4.93
C ILE A 168 24.25 5.22 3.41
N GLY A 169 23.08 5.24 2.79
CA GLY A 169 22.89 5.39 1.36
C GLY A 169 22.37 6.77 0.97
N HIS A 170 22.97 7.37 -0.05
CA HIS A 170 22.54 8.61 -0.70
C HIS A 170 22.18 8.32 -2.16
N GLY A 171 21.03 8.79 -2.65
CA GLY A 171 20.62 8.59 -4.04
C GLY A 171 19.96 7.23 -4.32
N GLU A 172 20.12 6.77 -5.56
CA GLU A 172 19.37 5.66 -6.18
C GLU A 172 20.32 4.54 -6.68
N GLY A 173 19.78 3.33 -6.87
CA GLY A 173 20.57 2.17 -7.28
C GLY A 173 21.40 1.57 -6.14
N LEU A 174 20.80 1.44 -4.94
CA LEU A 174 21.49 0.99 -3.72
C LEU A 174 20.88 -0.28 -3.12
N ASP A 175 21.72 -1.22 -2.74
CA ASP A 175 21.34 -2.47 -2.06
C ASP A 175 22.18 -2.65 -0.78
N LEU A 176 21.59 -2.31 0.36
CA LEU A 176 22.24 -2.29 1.68
C LEU A 176 21.75 -3.47 2.52
N GLY A 177 22.68 -4.18 3.16
CA GLY A 177 22.42 -5.23 4.14
C GLY A 177 23.29 -5.00 5.38
N GLY A 178 22.72 -5.07 6.58
CA GLY A 178 23.49 -5.13 7.83
C GLY A 178 24.13 -6.49 8.03
N ASP A 179 23.34 -7.55 7.81
CA ASP A 179 23.68 -8.98 7.89
C ASP A 179 23.57 -9.59 9.32
N GLU A 180 24.65 -9.74 10.11
CA GLU A 180 24.56 -10.26 11.49
C GLU A 180 24.85 -9.19 12.57
N GLY A 181 23.80 -8.69 13.23
CA GLY A 181 23.88 -7.91 14.45
C GLY A 181 22.78 -6.86 14.58
N ASN A 182 23.02 -5.77 15.32
CA ASN A 182 22.01 -4.74 15.59
C ASN A 182 22.40 -3.43 14.88
N ASP A 183 21.97 -3.30 13.63
CA ASP A 183 22.51 -2.38 12.65
C ASP A 183 21.69 -1.08 12.51
N LEU A 184 22.33 -0.04 11.97
CA LEU A 184 21.72 1.24 11.64
C LEU A 184 21.81 1.50 10.14
N LEU A 185 20.69 1.30 9.45
CA LEU A 185 20.57 1.55 8.01
C LEU A 185 19.80 2.85 7.75
N ILE A 186 20.42 3.78 7.03
CA ILE A 186 19.81 5.09 6.69
C ILE A 186 19.84 5.28 5.17
N LEU A 187 18.70 5.59 4.57
CA LEU A 187 18.56 5.91 3.16
C LEU A 187 18.05 7.34 2.96
N HIS A 188 18.79 8.09 2.15
CA HIS A 188 18.44 9.41 1.64
C HIS A 188 18.31 9.35 0.11
N PRO A 189 17.18 8.86 -0.43
CA PRO A 189 16.96 8.84 -1.88
C PRO A 189 16.83 10.26 -2.43
N ASP A 190 17.65 10.61 -3.41
CA ASP A 190 17.66 11.94 -4.06
C ASP A 190 16.59 12.08 -5.17
N GLY A 191 15.81 11.03 -5.39
CA GLY A 191 14.82 10.91 -6.46
C GLY A 191 13.71 11.96 -6.41
N ALA A 192 13.60 12.74 -7.49
CA ALA A 192 12.40 13.54 -7.74
C ALA A 192 11.19 12.60 -7.91
N PRO A 193 9.96 13.00 -7.50
CA PRO A 193 8.78 12.12 -7.45
C PRO A 193 8.15 11.87 -8.84
N GLN A 194 8.96 11.52 -9.85
CA GLN A 194 8.58 11.54 -11.26
C GLN A 194 8.21 10.17 -11.84
N HIS A 195 8.33 9.08 -11.08
CA HIS A 195 7.76 7.79 -11.45
C HIS A 195 7.28 7.00 -10.21
N PRO A 196 6.09 6.38 -10.23
CA PRO A 196 5.59 5.56 -9.11
C PRO A 196 6.09 4.10 -9.13
N TRP A 197 6.88 3.71 -10.14
CA TRP A 197 7.36 2.34 -10.37
C TRP A 197 8.71 2.40 -11.10
N PRO A 198 9.80 2.72 -10.38
CA PRO A 198 10.44 1.69 -9.57
C PRO A 198 10.65 2.13 -8.10
N ARG A 199 11.02 1.16 -7.28
CA ARG A 199 11.70 1.40 -6.00
C ARG A 199 13.19 1.33 -6.33
N ASP A 200 13.98 2.30 -5.90
CA ASP A 200 15.37 2.44 -6.38
C ASP A 200 16.42 2.11 -5.31
N ALA A 201 15.98 1.58 -4.17
CA ALA A 201 16.83 1.08 -3.11
C ALA A 201 16.22 -0.14 -2.40
N VAL A 202 17.08 -0.99 -1.84
CA VAL A 202 16.71 -2.06 -0.90
C VAL A 202 17.56 -1.92 0.36
N LEU A 203 16.91 -1.84 1.51
CA LEU A 203 17.52 -1.97 2.84
C LEU A 203 17.06 -3.30 3.45
N ARG A 204 18.01 -4.07 3.97
CA ARG A 204 17.80 -5.23 4.83
C ARG A 204 18.58 -5.00 6.11
N GLY A 205 17.95 -5.09 7.27
CA GLY A 205 18.68 -5.19 8.54
C GLY A 205 19.48 -6.49 8.53
N GLY A 206 18.84 -7.59 8.92
CA GLY A 206 19.41 -8.92 8.78
C GLY A 206 18.98 -9.82 9.93
N ALA A 207 19.87 -10.01 10.89
CA ALA A 207 19.63 -10.84 12.07
C ALA A 207 20.13 -10.14 13.35
N GLY A 208 19.19 -9.53 14.07
CA GLY A 208 19.34 -8.80 15.33
C GLY A 208 18.33 -7.66 15.39
N ASP A 209 18.32 -6.85 16.46
CA ASP A 209 17.31 -5.78 16.60
C ASP A 209 17.82 -4.50 15.88
N ASP A 210 17.40 -4.33 14.63
CA ASP A 210 17.89 -3.33 13.69
C ASP A 210 17.13 -2.00 13.75
N THR A 211 17.74 -0.95 13.21
CA THR A 211 17.10 0.37 13.03
C THR A 211 17.24 0.85 11.60
N LEU A 212 16.12 0.83 10.87
CA LEU A 212 16.03 1.28 9.49
C LEU A 212 15.39 2.68 9.40
N ARG A 213 15.92 3.54 8.53
CA ARG A 213 15.39 4.89 8.30
C ARG A 213 15.40 5.24 6.82
N ALA A 214 14.28 5.68 6.25
CA ALA A 214 14.25 6.27 4.90
C ALA A 214 13.48 7.60 4.85
N GLU A 215 14.01 8.54 4.05
CA GLU A 215 13.47 9.90 3.88
C GLU A 215 13.40 10.32 2.40
N GLY A 216 12.24 10.18 1.75
CA GLY A 216 12.06 10.66 0.37
C GLY A 216 11.07 9.84 -0.47
N ASN A 217 11.55 9.22 -1.54
CA ASN A 217 10.71 8.53 -2.52
C ASN A 217 11.32 7.17 -2.89
N GLY A 218 10.53 6.10 -2.78
CA GLY A 218 10.94 4.78 -3.25
C GLY A 218 11.84 4.01 -2.28
N GLY A 219 11.57 2.72 -2.13
CA GLY A 219 12.47 1.77 -1.47
C GLY A 219 11.75 0.52 -0.99
N TYR A 220 12.50 -0.58 -0.88
CA TYR A 220 12.14 -1.73 -0.05
C TYR A 220 12.89 -1.60 1.29
N LEU A 221 12.19 -1.73 2.41
CA LEU A 221 12.76 -1.78 3.75
C LEU A 221 12.31 -3.06 4.42
N LEU A 222 13.26 -3.88 4.81
CA LEU A 222 13.07 -5.18 5.42
C LEU A 222 13.87 -5.17 6.71
N GLY A 223 13.23 -5.37 7.86
CA GLY A 223 13.93 -5.54 9.13
C GLY A 223 14.76 -6.83 9.09
N GLY A 224 14.15 -7.97 9.38
CA GLY A 224 14.78 -9.28 9.23
C GLY A 224 14.33 -10.26 10.31
N ASP A 225 15.29 -10.88 11.00
CA ASP A 225 15.08 -11.66 12.21
C ASP A 225 15.46 -10.81 13.45
N GLY A 226 14.49 -10.19 14.16
CA GLY A 226 14.76 -9.38 15.35
C GLY A 226 13.60 -8.47 15.77
N ASP A 227 13.71 -7.73 16.88
CA ASP A 227 12.70 -6.74 17.30
C ASP A 227 13.00 -5.34 16.69
N ASP A 228 12.66 -5.14 15.41
CA ASP A 228 13.16 -4.04 14.58
C ASP A 228 12.46 -2.68 14.76
N VAL A 229 13.15 -1.60 14.39
CA VAL A 229 12.61 -0.22 14.43
C VAL A 229 12.75 0.47 13.08
N ILE A 230 11.64 0.60 12.34
CA ILE A 230 11.60 1.21 11.01
C ILE A 230 10.99 2.61 11.06
N HIS A 231 11.72 3.62 10.56
CA HIS A 231 11.34 5.02 10.52
C HIS A 231 11.21 5.56 9.10
N LEU A 232 10.03 6.04 8.73
CA LEU A 232 9.71 6.41 7.34
C LEU A 232 9.13 7.81 7.22
N SER A 233 9.51 8.53 6.17
CA SER A 233 8.84 9.75 5.73
C SER A 233 8.94 9.91 4.22
N GLY A 234 7.88 10.38 3.57
CA GLY A 234 7.82 10.47 2.11
C GLY A 234 6.84 9.47 1.51
N GLN A 235 7.20 8.77 0.43
CA GLN A 235 6.21 7.97 -0.32
C GLN A 235 6.78 6.79 -1.11
N HIS A 236 5.90 5.91 -1.59
CA HIS A 236 6.22 4.72 -2.37
C HIS A 236 7.23 3.77 -1.70
N TYR A 237 7.01 3.45 -0.42
CA TYR A 237 7.78 2.41 0.29
C TYR A 237 7.13 1.03 0.21
N ASP A 238 7.95 -0.01 0.29
CA ASP A 238 7.58 -1.38 0.70
C ASP A 238 8.24 -1.56 2.06
N VAL A 239 7.48 -2.06 3.02
CA VAL A 239 7.93 -2.13 4.40
C VAL A 239 7.49 -3.46 4.97
N ASP A 240 8.46 -4.25 5.40
CA ASP A 240 8.24 -5.51 6.11
C ASP A 240 9.10 -5.49 7.37
N GLY A 241 8.51 -5.75 8.52
CA GLY A 241 9.26 -5.94 9.76
C GLY A 241 10.08 -7.22 9.66
N GLY A 242 9.42 -8.31 9.29
CA GLY A 242 9.99 -9.64 9.24
C GLY A 242 9.56 -10.46 10.45
N ALA A 243 10.52 -11.09 11.12
CA ALA A 243 10.30 -12.06 12.18
C ALA A 243 10.66 -11.52 13.56
N GLY A 244 9.76 -10.73 14.16
CA GLY A 244 9.89 -10.28 15.54
C GLY A 244 8.66 -9.55 16.08
N ALA A 245 8.88 -8.57 16.94
CA ALA A 245 7.85 -7.69 17.48
C ALA A 245 8.08 -6.23 17.06
N ASP A 246 7.91 -5.96 15.76
CA ASP A 246 8.52 -4.81 15.10
C ASP A 246 7.79 -3.49 15.35
N ARG A 247 8.53 -2.39 15.20
CA ARG A 247 8.05 -1.03 15.40
C ARG A 247 8.20 -0.19 14.15
N ILE A 248 7.15 -0.16 13.34
CA ILE A 248 7.06 0.71 12.16
C ILE A 248 6.48 2.08 12.55
N VAL A 249 7.17 3.16 12.16
CA VAL A 249 6.81 4.55 12.49
C VAL A 249 6.77 5.39 11.23
N LEU A 250 5.56 5.75 10.81
CA LEU A 250 5.31 6.63 9.68
C LEU A 250 5.36 8.09 10.13
N HIS A 251 5.89 8.98 9.29
CA HIS A 251 5.91 10.42 9.50
C HIS A 251 5.37 11.13 8.26
N GLY A 252 4.04 11.06 8.06
CA GLY A 252 3.38 11.58 6.85
C GLY A 252 3.78 10.80 5.60
N VAL A 253 3.73 9.46 5.68
CA VAL A 253 4.02 8.55 4.57
C VAL A 253 2.79 8.42 3.68
N THR A 254 2.94 8.45 2.36
CA THR A 254 1.84 8.26 1.39
C THR A 254 2.15 7.18 0.36
N ASP A 255 1.10 6.69 -0.32
CA ASP A 255 1.18 5.77 -1.48
C ASP A 255 2.13 4.56 -1.27
N SER A 256 2.22 4.05 -0.05
CA SER A 256 3.16 2.99 0.35
C SER A 256 2.46 1.68 0.70
N MET A 257 3.20 0.58 0.62
CA MET A 257 2.79 -0.75 1.04
C MET A 257 3.49 -1.06 2.37
N ILE A 258 2.70 -1.45 3.37
CA ILE A 258 3.20 -1.79 4.72
C ILE A 258 2.65 -3.17 5.08
N HIS A 259 3.55 -4.12 5.25
CA HIS A 259 3.25 -5.43 5.81
C HIS A 259 3.35 -5.34 7.34
N LEU A 260 2.43 -6.05 8.02
CA LEU A 260 2.37 -6.13 9.47
C LEU A 260 2.03 -7.55 9.88
N ASP A 261 2.96 -8.21 10.54
CA ASP A 261 2.69 -9.46 11.23
C ASP A 261 2.09 -9.20 12.63
N ARG A 262 1.63 -10.27 13.28
CA ARG A 262 0.79 -10.23 14.48
C ARG A 262 1.37 -9.47 15.67
N ASP A 263 2.69 -9.49 15.80
CA ASP A 263 3.40 -8.95 16.97
C ASP A 263 3.88 -7.50 16.73
N ASP A 264 3.72 -7.01 15.50
CA ASP A 264 4.13 -5.67 15.03
C ASP A 264 3.26 -4.55 15.57
N ARG A 265 3.82 -3.34 15.53
CA ARG A 265 3.14 -2.11 15.97
C ARG A 265 3.43 -0.94 15.06
N LEU A 266 2.40 -0.53 14.32
CA LEU A 266 2.39 0.66 13.49
C LEU A 266 2.06 1.93 14.29
N PHE A 267 2.83 3.00 14.07
CA PHE A 267 2.64 4.32 14.67
C PHE A 267 2.71 5.45 13.64
N GLY A 268 2.13 6.60 13.97
CA GLY A 268 2.35 7.85 13.24
C GLY A 268 1.56 8.02 11.94
N ARG A 269 0.57 7.15 11.69
CA ARG A 269 -0.46 7.40 10.68
C ARG A 269 -1.17 8.73 10.92
N GLY A 270 -1.52 9.41 9.83
CA GLY A 270 -2.40 10.58 9.85
C GLY A 270 -3.87 10.19 9.96
N ASP A 271 -4.74 11.21 9.90
CA ASP A 271 -6.20 11.08 9.74
C ASP A 271 -6.63 11.46 8.30
N ASP A 272 -5.68 11.61 7.37
CA ASP A 272 -5.88 12.02 5.98
C ASP A 272 -5.84 10.79 5.05
N ASP A 273 -6.51 10.85 3.89
CA ASP A 273 -6.44 9.82 2.83
C ASP A 273 -5.02 9.78 2.22
N ASP A 274 -4.11 9.03 2.84
CA ASP A 274 -2.69 8.96 2.49
C ASP A 274 -2.36 7.94 1.37
N GLY A 275 -3.34 7.14 0.95
CA GLY A 275 -3.19 6.15 -0.12
C GLY A 275 -2.42 4.88 0.27
N ASN A 276 -1.99 4.77 1.53
CA ASN A 276 -1.26 3.61 2.02
C ASN A 276 -2.10 2.34 1.96
N THR A 277 -1.40 1.21 1.79
CA THR A 277 -1.98 -0.12 1.71
C THR A 277 -1.33 -1.01 2.76
N PHE A 278 -2.15 -1.61 3.62
CA PHE A 278 -1.70 -2.45 4.72
C PHE A 278 -1.99 -3.91 4.40
N HIS A 279 -0.98 -4.76 4.47
CA HIS A 279 -1.13 -6.22 4.43
C HIS A 279 -0.98 -6.74 5.86
N LEU A 280 -2.01 -7.42 6.36
CA LEU A 280 -2.12 -7.82 7.76
C LEU A 280 -2.01 -9.33 7.89
N GLY A 281 -0.86 -9.80 8.38
CA GLY A 281 -0.52 -11.20 8.54
C GLY A 281 -1.42 -11.95 9.54
N THR A 282 -1.37 -13.27 9.47
CA THR A 282 -2.31 -14.20 10.12
C THR A 282 -2.50 -13.93 11.62
N GLY A 283 -3.72 -13.57 12.02
CA GLY A 283 -4.13 -13.39 13.42
C GLY A 283 -3.81 -12.02 14.03
N MET A 284 -3.49 -11.02 13.20
CA MET A 284 -3.31 -9.62 13.64
C MET A 284 -4.62 -9.00 14.17
N ASP A 285 -4.54 -8.02 15.07
CA ASP A 285 -5.68 -7.18 15.51
C ASP A 285 -5.38 -5.71 15.16
N PHE A 286 -5.81 -5.32 13.96
CA PHE A 286 -5.57 -4.00 13.41
C PHE A 286 -6.79 -3.10 13.59
N ARG A 287 -6.51 -1.84 13.96
CA ARG A 287 -7.49 -0.76 13.99
C ARG A 287 -6.99 0.40 13.15
N GLY A 288 -7.78 0.79 12.16
CA GLY A 288 -7.57 1.93 11.27
C GLY A 288 -7.79 3.29 11.94
N ASN A 289 -7.86 4.35 11.13
CA ASN A 289 -7.83 5.73 11.61
C ASN A 289 -9.13 6.50 11.29
N ALA A 290 -9.03 7.67 10.64
CA ALA A 290 -10.17 8.50 10.21
C ALA A 290 -10.14 8.86 8.70
N GLY A 291 -9.05 8.51 8.00
CA GLY A 291 -8.93 8.53 6.55
C GLY A 291 -9.14 7.13 5.95
N ALA A 292 -9.41 7.06 4.65
CA ALA A 292 -9.75 5.83 3.93
C ALA A 292 -8.58 4.82 3.88
N ASP A 293 -8.60 3.84 4.78
CA ASP A 293 -7.59 2.78 4.91
C ASP A 293 -7.84 1.66 3.86
N ARG A 294 -6.77 1.15 3.20
CA ARG A 294 -6.82 -0.05 2.34
C ARG A 294 -6.17 -1.23 3.04
N LEU A 295 -6.97 -2.20 3.49
CA LEU A 295 -6.55 -3.35 4.29
C LEU A 295 -6.74 -4.66 3.51
N TYR A 296 -5.64 -5.39 3.29
CA TYR A 296 -5.67 -6.79 2.87
C TYR A 296 -5.32 -7.66 4.07
N VAL A 297 -6.15 -8.66 4.37
CA VAL A 297 -6.03 -9.46 5.59
C VAL A 297 -5.83 -10.94 5.27
N ASP A 298 -4.90 -11.54 6.00
CA ASP A 298 -4.76 -12.99 6.07
C ASP A 298 -5.87 -13.63 6.93
N PRO A 299 -6.05 -14.97 6.82
CA PRO A 299 -6.99 -15.72 7.65
C PRO A 299 -6.79 -15.50 9.15
N GLY A 300 -7.86 -15.61 9.93
CA GLY A 300 -7.86 -15.41 11.38
C GLY A 300 -7.62 -13.97 11.85
N THR A 301 -7.35 -13.02 10.94
CA THR A 301 -7.07 -11.62 11.26
C THR A 301 -8.34 -10.83 11.57
N ARG A 302 -8.21 -9.88 12.48
CA ARG A 302 -9.21 -8.87 12.81
C ARG A 302 -8.76 -7.51 12.28
N ALA A 303 -9.61 -6.90 11.46
CA ALA A 303 -9.43 -5.54 10.95
C ALA A 303 -10.69 -4.70 11.23
N ASP A 304 -10.47 -3.48 11.74
CA ASP A 304 -11.46 -2.44 12.01
C ASP A 304 -10.99 -1.22 11.22
N GLY A 305 -11.67 -0.79 10.17
CA GLY A 305 -11.27 0.36 9.33
C GLY A 305 -11.33 1.68 10.10
N GLY A 306 -12.34 1.81 10.96
CA GLY A 306 -12.45 2.85 11.97
C GLY A 306 -13.40 3.95 11.55
N ALA A 307 -12.91 4.91 10.78
CA ALA A 307 -13.71 5.90 10.07
C ALA A 307 -12.98 6.27 8.77
N GLY A 308 -13.72 6.53 7.71
CA GLY A 308 -13.13 6.64 6.37
C GLY A 308 -14.16 6.24 5.32
N ASN A 309 -13.72 5.88 4.12
CA ASN A 309 -14.52 5.01 3.25
C ASN A 309 -13.58 3.85 2.91
N ASP A 310 -13.53 2.87 3.79
CA ASP A 310 -12.43 1.92 3.90
C ASP A 310 -12.60 0.75 2.92
N TYR A 311 -11.48 0.18 2.50
CA TYR A 311 -11.46 -1.03 1.67
C TYR A 311 -10.83 -2.17 2.46
N LEU A 312 -11.66 -3.10 2.92
CA LEU A 312 -11.25 -4.27 3.70
C LEU A 312 -11.45 -5.54 2.90
N ARG A 313 -10.42 -6.38 2.81
CA ARG A 313 -10.45 -7.57 1.97
C ARG A 313 -9.67 -8.76 2.53
N THR A 314 -10.25 -9.95 2.49
CA THR A 314 -9.53 -11.22 2.70
C THR A 314 -8.57 -11.54 1.54
N ASN A 315 -7.47 -12.22 1.86
CA ASN A 315 -6.35 -12.45 0.92
C ASN A 315 -6.81 -13.04 -0.43
N LEU A 316 -6.16 -12.59 -1.51
CA LEU A 316 -6.37 -12.96 -2.91
C LEU A 316 -5.98 -14.41 -3.26
N TYR A 317 -5.63 -15.25 -2.29
CA TYR A 317 -5.21 -16.63 -2.51
C TYR A 317 -5.93 -17.58 -1.56
N ARG A 318 -6.32 -18.75 -2.10
CA ARG A 318 -6.90 -19.82 -1.27
C ARG A 318 -5.85 -20.35 -0.28
N THR A 319 -6.14 -20.13 0.99
CA THR A 319 -5.42 -20.70 2.13
C THR A 319 -5.85 -22.15 2.40
N ASP A 320 -5.04 -22.88 3.17
CA ASP A 320 -5.43 -24.13 3.85
C ASP A 320 -5.93 -23.90 5.30
N SER A 321 -5.94 -22.65 5.77
CA SER A 321 -6.56 -22.26 7.04
C SER A 321 -8.09 -22.28 6.96
N GLU A 322 -8.73 -22.80 8.01
CA GLU A 322 -10.18 -22.73 8.24
C GLU A 322 -10.55 -21.54 9.18
N GLU A 323 -9.57 -20.73 9.61
CA GLU A 323 -9.78 -19.62 10.55
C GLU A 323 -10.37 -18.39 9.85
N GLY A 324 -11.64 -18.11 10.14
CA GLY A 324 -12.35 -16.93 9.65
C GLY A 324 -11.78 -15.61 10.17
N SER A 325 -11.75 -14.62 9.30
CA SER A 325 -11.36 -13.24 9.56
C SER A 325 -12.53 -12.46 10.16
N THR A 326 -12.24 -11.31 10.76
CA THR A 326 -13.26 -10.32 11.14
C THR A 326 -12.95 -8.99 10.48
N LEU A 327 -13.78 -8.59 9.51
CA LEU A 327 -13.73 -7.27 8.87
C LEU A 327 -14.84 -6.40 9.46
N LEU A 328 -14.47 -5.26 10.03
CA LEU A 328 -15.39 -4.19 10.41
C LEU A 328 -15.03 -2.94 9.59
N GLY A 329 -15.97 -2.35 8.86
CA GLY A 329 -15.75 -1.07 8.18
C GLY A 329 -15.58 0.04 9.22
N GLY A 330 -16.69 0.47 9.80
CA GLY A 330 -16.70 1.38 10.94
C GLY A 330 -17.66 2.55 10.73
N ALA A 331 -17.16 3.62 10.13
CA ALA A 331 -17.94 4.85 9.96
C ALA A 331 -17.59 5.58 8.64
N GLY A 332 -18.46 5.36 7.66
CA GLY A 332 -18.46 5.91 6.31
C GLY A 332 -18.95 4.84 5.34
N ASN A 333 -18.73 4.99 4.03
CA ASN A 333 -19.28 4.04 3.04
C ASN A 333 -18.21 3.03 2.66
N ASP A 334 -18.17 1.92 3.38
CA ASP A 334 -17.06 0.97 3.36
C ASP A 334 -17.27 -0.13 2.32
N THR A 335 -16.18 -0.78 1.91
CA THR A 335 -16.20 -1.93 1.00
C THR A 335 -15.52 -3.11 1.67
N LEU A 336 -16.33 -4.08 2.09
CA LEU A 336 -15.88 -5.32 2.72
C LEU A 336 -15.99 -6.47 1.72
N ILE A 337 -14.87 -7.13 1.45
CA ILE A 337 -14.79 -8.29 0.57
C ILE A 337 -14.27 -9.47 1.39
N GLY A 338 -15.20 -10.21 2.00
CA GLY A 338 -14.91 -11.49 2.65
C GLY A 338 -14.68 -12.61 1.64
N ASN A 339 -15.37 -12.53 0.49
CA ASN A 339 -15.29 -13.56 -0.53
C ASN A 339 -14.03 -13.52 -1.39
N PHE A 340 -13.57 -14.69 -1.83
CA PHE A 340 -12.52 -14.76 -2.85
C PHE A 340 -13.07 -14.37 -4.23
N SER A 341 -12.23 -13.87 -5.15
CA SER A 341 -12.59 -13.63 -6.55
C SER A 341 -11.41 -13.93 -7.46
N VAL A 342 -11.42 -15.09 -8.13
CA VAL A 342 -10.38 -15.45 -9.14
C VAL A 342 -10.37 -14.44 -10.30
N ALA A 343 -11.50 -13.78 -10.58
CA ALA A 343 -11.61 -12.79 -11.65
C ALA A 343 -10.68 -11.56 -11.44
N ASP A 344 -10.28 -11.29 -10.19
CA ASP A 344 -9.37 -10.19 -9.87
C ASP A 344 -7.90 -10.51 -10.22
N VAL A 345 -7.57 -11.79 -10.38
CA VAL A 345 -6.21 -12.28 -10.71
C VAL A 345 -6.13 -13.01 -12.07
N ALA A 346 -7.26 -13.40 -12.66
CA ALA A 346 -7.30 -14.18 -13.89
C ALA A 346 -7.80 -13.36 -15.09
N MET A 347 -6.89 -13.07 -16.03
CA MET A 347 -7.19 -12.41 -17.31
C MET A 347 -8.00 -13.32 -18.26
N THR A 348 -9.27 -13.58 -17.96
CA THR A 348 -10.16 -14.40 -18.81
C THR A 348 -11.47 -13.68 -19.11
N ALA A 349 -12.09 -14.06 -20.23
CA ALA A 349 -13.44 -13.62 -20.61
C ALA A 349 -14.56 -14.43 -19.90
N GLN A 350 -14.23 -15.31 -18.96
CA GLN A 350 -15.19 -16.09 -18.18
C GLN A 350 -15.25 -15.53 -16.77
N ASP A 351 -16.41 -15.67 -16.14
CA ASP A 351 -16.63 -15.33 -14.75
C ASP A 351 -17.64 -16.34 -14.20
N ARG A 352 -17.18 -17.15 -13.24
CA ARG A 352 -17.84 -18.40 -12.80
C ARG A 352 -18.14 -18.37 -11.31
N PHE A 353 -19.21 -19.04 -10.90
CA PHE A 353 -19.60 -19.09 -9.49
C PHE A 353 -18.47 -19.57 -8.55
N GLU A 354 -17.73 -20.64 -8.90
CA GLU A 354 -16.66 -21.20 -8.05
C GLU A 354 -15.46 -20.27 -7.85
N TRP A 355 -15.42 -19.16 -8.60
CA TRP A 355 -14.35 -18.16 -8.50
C TRP A 355 -14.64 -17.15 -7.41
N HIS A 356 -15.92 -17.01 -7.04
CA HIS A 356 -16.41 -16.11 -6.00
C HIS A 356 -16.52 -16.77 -4.62
N ILE A 357 -15.98 -17.99 -4.48
CA ILE A 357 -16.05 -18.80 -3.27
C ILE A 357 -14.67 -18.90 -2.61
N GLY A 358 -14.58 -18.42 -1.37
CA GLY A 358 -13.40 -18.42 -0.51
C GLY A 358 -13.08 -19.78 0.10
N SER A 359 -12.45 -19.75 1.27
CA SER A 359 -12.02 -20.93 2.06
C SER A 359 -12.47 -20.87 3.52
N THR A 360 -12.88 -19.70 3.99
CA THR A 360 -13.15 -19.34 5.39
C THR A 360 -14.64 -19.08 5.63
N ASN A 361 -15.06 -18.96 6.89
CA ASN A 361 -16.37 -18.39 7.22
C ASN A 361 -16.11 -17.14 8.05
N ASP A 362 -16.33 -15.98 7.46
CA ASP A 362 -15.86 -14.70 7.96
C ASP A 362 -16.95 -13.94 8.74
N ARG A 363 -16.56 -13.00 9.59
CA ARG A 363 -17.46 -11.99 10.16
C ARG A 363 -17.26 -10.67 9.42
N LEU A 364 -18.33 -10.16 8.83
CA LEU A 364 -18.35 -8.91 8.09
C LEU A 364 -19.36 -7.96 8.76
N ASP A 365 -18.96 -6.72 9.00
CA ASP A 365 -19.74 -5.72 9.73
C ASP A 365 -19.50 -4.37 9.04
N GLY A 366 -20.48 -3.81 8.33
CA GLY A 366 -20.32 -2.54 7.61
C GLY A 366 -20.08 -1.40 8.59
N GLY A 367 -21.15 -0.97 9.27
CA GLY A 367 -21.07 0.00 10.36
C GLY A 367 -22.05 1.16 10.20
N ASP A 368 -21.60 2.40 10.39
CA ASP A 368 -22.38 3.61 10.09
C ASP A 368 -22.09 4.04 8.64
N GLY A 369 -22.92 3.66 7.66
CA GLY A 369 -22.51 3.73 6.25
C GLY A 369 -23.59 3.53 5.19
N ASN A 370 -23.16 3.40 3.93
CA ASN A 370 -23.96 2.76 2.88
C ASN A 370 -23.01 1.76 2.21
N ASP A 371 -22.91 0.60 2.80
CA ASP A 371 -21.72 -0.24 2.65
C ASP A 371 -21.88 -1.24 1.50
N LEU A 372 -20.76 -1.69 0.95
CA LEU A 372 -20.71 -2.78 -0.02
C LEU A 372 -20.07 -3.99 0.63
N ILE A 373 -20.87 -5.01 0.95
CA ILE A 373 -20.39 -6.24 1.57
C ILE A 373 -20.54 -7.42 0.60
N ARG A 374 -19.42 -8.05 0.25
CA ARG A 374 -19.37 -9.30 -0.51
C ARG A 374 -18.98 -10.46 0.39
N PHE A 375 -19.77 -11.52 0.33
CA PHE A 375 -19.71 -12.63 1.27
C PHE A 375 -20.04 -13.95 0.59
N ASP A 376 -19.62 -15.06 1.19
CA ASP A 376 -19.93 -16.40 0.70
C ASP A 376 -20.07 -17.43 1.83
N LEU A 377 -19.77 -18.70 1.54
CA LEU A 377 -19.79 -19.86 2.45
C LEU A 377 -20.83 -19.76 3.59
N ALA A 378 -20.40 -19.75 4.85
CA ALA A 378 -21.25 -19.57 6.02
C ALA A 378 -20.93 -18.28 6.79
N ASP A 379 -20.62 -17.21 6.06
CA ASP A 379 -20.29 -15.90 6.61
C ASP A 379 -21.42 -15.33 7.48
N THR A 380 -21.04 -14.55 8.50
CA THR A 380 -21.97 -13.74 9.29
C THR A 380 -21.80 -12.28 8.93
N VAL A 381 -22.84 -11.71 8.34
CA VAL A 381 -22.88 -10.35 7.77
C VAL A 381 -23.79 -9.47 8.62
N THR A 382 -23.28 -8.32 9.02
CA THR A 382 -24.01 -7.21 9.61
C THR A 382 -23.87 -6.03 8.64
N GLY A 383 -24.99 -5.44 8.22
CA GLY A 383 -24.97 -4.23 7.40
C GLY A 383 -24.59 -3.03 8.26
N GLY A 384 -25.44 -2.78 9.26
CA GLY A 384 -25.28 -1.69 10.21
C GLY A 384 -26.36 -0.63 10.05
N ALA A 385 -25.97 0.59 9.73
CA ALA A 385 -26.82 1.77 9.74
C ALA A 385 -26.67 2.62 8.47
N GLY A 386 -27.51 2.31 7.48
CA GLY A 386 -27.78 3.08 6.28
C GLY A 386 -28.18 2.15 5.15
N ALA A 387 -28.02 2.55 3.89
CA ALA A 387 -28.59 1.81 2.75
C ALA A 387 -27.57 0.84 2.14
N ASP A 388 -27.46 -0.36 2.72
CA ASP A 388 -26.37 -1.28 2.42
C ASP A 388 -26.62 -2.12 1.16
N THR A 389 -25.53 -2.47 0.47
CA THR A 389 -25.51 -3.35 -0.70
C THR A 389 -24.78 -4.64 -0.36
N LEU A 390 -25.54 -5.73 -0.19
CA LEU A 390 -25.01 -7.04 0.12
C LEU A 390 -24.99 -7.90 -1.17
N ASP A 391 -23.86 -8.52 -1.52
CA ASP A 391 -23.69 -9.35 -2.73
C ASP A 391 -23.11 -10.71 -2.34
N GLY A 392 -24.01 -11.67 -2.09
CA GLY A 392 -23.69 -12.98 -1.53
C GLY A 392 -23.56 -14.08 -2.57
N PHE A 393 -22.60 -14.98 -2.40
CA PHE A 393 -22.45 -16.20 -3.21
C PHE A 393 -22.80 -17.43 -2.37
N VAL A 394 -24.02 -17.94 -2.54
CA VAL A 394 -24.58 -18.97 -1.64
C VAL A 394 -24.66 -20.33 -2.33
N GLN A 395 -24.38 -21.40 -1.60
CA GLN A 395 -24.45 -22.78 -2.10
C GLN A 395 -24.96 -23.76 -1.02
N ALA A 396 -25.53 -24.88 -1.47
CA ALA A 396 -25.99 -25.94 -0.57
C ALA A 396 -24.85 -26.48 0.34
N GLY A 397 -25.21 -26.99 1.51
CA GLY A 397 -24.25 -27.39 2.56
C GLY A 397 -23.63 -26.24 3.38
N HIS A 398 -23.77 -24.98 2.96
CA HIS A 398 -23.33 -23.80 3.71
C HIS A 398 -24.52 -22.88 3.99
N THR A 399 -24.47 -22.09 5.06
CA THR A 399 -25.56 -21.17 5.44
C THR A 399 -24.99 -19.87 5.97
N SER A 400 -24.93 -18.84 5.12
CA SER A 400 -24.59 -17.49 5.57
C SER A 400 -25.75 -16.87 6.36
N ILE A 401 -25.45 -15.88 7.20
CA ILE A 401 -26.42 -15.20 8.08
C ILE A 401 -26.28 -13.69 7.90
N VAL A 402 -27.35 -13.00 7.49
CA VAL A 402 -27.45 -11.54 7.55
C VAL A 402 -28.26 -11.17 8.79
N THR A 403 -27.72 -10.32 9.66
CA THR A 403 -28.23 -10.14 11.03
C THR A 403 -29.34 -9.10 11.22
N ASP A 404 -29.42 -8.13 10.31
CA ASP A 404 -30.06 -6.83 10.56
C ASP A 404 -30.71 -6.17 9.32
N PHE A 405 -30.88 -6.94 8.24
CA PHE A 405 -31.39 -6.47 6.95
C PHE A 405 -32.71 -5.66 7.05
N THR A 406 -32.67 -4.40 6.63
CA THR A 406 -33.75 -3.42 6.70
C THR A 406 -34.44 -3.23 5.34
N ALA A 407 -35.64 -3.79 5.22
CA ALA A 407 -36.43 -3.74 3.98
C ALA A 407 -36.75 -2.31 3.51
N GLY A 408 -36.43 -2.02 2.24
CA GLY A 408 -36.60 -0.69 1.63
C GLY A 408 -35.51 0.32 1.95
N GLU A 409 -34.49 -0.07 2.72
CA GLU A 409 -33.25 0.67 2.97
C GLU A 409 -32.09 -0.11 2.33
N ASP A 410 -31.91 -1.36 2.76
CA ASP A 410 -30.90 -2.29 2.24
C ASP A 410 -31.31 -3.00 0.95
N TRP A 411 -30.31 -3.52 0.25
CA TRP A 411 -30.49 -4.30 -0.97
C TRP A 411 -29.54 -5.49 -1.02
N LEU A 412 -30.10 -6.68 -1.26
CA LEU A 412 -29.37 -7.95 -1.29
C LEU A 412 -29.44 -8.61 -2.66
N ARG A 413 -28.28 -9.02 -3.18
CA ARG A 413 -28.10 -9.88 -4.34
C ARG A 413 -27.65 -11.25 -3.88
N ILE A 414 -28.37 -12.28 -4.33
CA ILE A 414 -28.07 -13.68 -4.04
C ILE A 414 -27.65 -14.34 -5.34
N ASN A 415 -26.36 -14.59 -5.47
CA ASN A 415 -25.77 -15.34 -6.57
C ASN A 415 -25.84 -16.84 -6.24
N CYS A 416 -26.35 -17.63 -7.18
CA CYS A 416 -26.42 -19.09 -7.07
C CYS A 416 -25.93 -19.71 -8.39
N ARG A 417 -25.44 -20.95 -8.37
CA ARG A 417 -25.29 -21.72 -9.62
C ARG A 417 -26.68 -21.94 -10.26
N PRO A 418 -26.82 -21.87 -11.60
CA PRO A 418 -28.08 -22.19 -12.26
C PRO A 418 -28.61 -23.59 -11.92
N GLU A 419 -27.75 -24.61 -11.83
CA GLU A 419 -28.13 -25.98 -11.48
C GLU A 419 -28.69 -26.12 -10.06
N ASP A 420 -28.19 -25.32 -9.10
CA ASP A 420 -28.67 -25.34 -7.71
C ASP A 420 -30.09 -24.76 -7.60
N LEU A 421 -30.50 -23.91 -8.55
CA LEU A 421 -31.88 -23.42 -8.72
C LEU A 421 -32.80 -24.40 -9.46
N GLY A 422 -32.22 -25.39 -10.15
CA GLY A 422 -32.95 -26.44 -10.91
C GLY A 422 -32.74 -26.40 -12.43
N ALA A 423 -31.91 -25.50 -12.95
CA ALA A 423 -31.68 -25.38 -14.39
C ALA A 423 -31.14 -26.68 -14.99
N THR A 424 -31.86 -27.23 -15.98
CA THR A 424 -31.46 -28.45 -16.70
C THR A 424 -30.86 -28.19 -18.09
N THR A 425 -30.84 -26.93 -18.56
CA THR A 425 -30.40 -26.58 -19.92
C THR A 425 -29.62 -25.26 -20.00
N GLY A 426 -28.42 -25.22 -19.41
CA GLY A 426 -27.41 -24.19 -19.66
C GLY A 426 -27.71 -22.77 -19.14
N PRO A 427 -26.80 -21.81 -19.41
CA PRO A 427 -26.90 -20.44 -18.93
C PRO A 427 -28.16 -19.73 -19.44
N GLY A 428 -28.72 -18.85 -18.61
CA GLY A 428 -29.85 -17.97 -18.97
C GLY A 428 -31.24 -18.61 -18.90
N THR A 429 -31.42 -19.67 -18.11
CA THR A 429 -32.75 -20.23 -17.83
C THR A 429 -33.26 -19.81 -16.46
N ASN A 430 -34.49 -19.26 -16.42
CA ASN A 430 -35.17 -18.85 -15.18
C ASN A 430 -35.86 -20.05 -14.49
N ASP A 431 -35.21 -21.22 -14.45
CA ASP A 431 -35.74 -22.36 -13.70
C ASP A 431 -35.40 -22.19 -12.22
N LEU A 432 -36.45 -22.16 -11.39
CA LEU A 432 -36.38 -21.93 -9.95
C LEU A 432 -37.03 -23.09 -9.18
N ALA A 433 -37.16 -24.28 -9.80
CA ALA A 433 -37.82 -25.43 -9.21
C ALA A 433 -37.25 -25.86 -7.84
N HIS A 434 -36.00 -25.50 -7.54
CA HIS A 434 -35.34 -25.78 -6.26
C HIS A 434 -35.28 -24.59 -5.29
N LEU A 435 -35.70 -23.39 -5.71
CA LEU A 435 -35.73 -22.21 -4.85
C LEU A 435 -36.92 -22.26 -3.89
N GLY A 436 -36.64 -22.19 -2.59
CA GLY A 436 -37.63 -22.00 -1.54
C GLY A 436 -37.37 -20.68 -0.79
N ILE A 437 -38.45 -19.97 -0.47
CA ILE A 437 -38.41 -18.81 0.43
C ILE A 437 -39.38 -19.13 1.57
N VAL A 438 -38.88 -19.13 2.81
CA VAL A 438 -39.65 -19.53 4.00
C VAL A 438 -39.52 -18.46 5.06
N GLU A 439 -40.62 -17.78 5.37
CA GLU A 439 -40.68 -16.82 6.49
C GLU A 439 -41.19 -17.55 7.74
N GLN A 440 -40.39 -17.56 8.80
CA GLN A 440 -40.75 -18.16 10.08
C GLN A 440 -40.12 -17.39 11.26
N ASP A 441 -40.88 -17.20 12.33
CA ASP A 441 -40.42 -16.63 13.61
C ASP A 441 -39.69 -15.25 13.50
N GLY A 442 -39.97 -14.49 12.44
CA GLY A 442 -39.35 -13.19 12.16
C GLY A 442 -38.05 -13.26 11.35
N THR A 443 -37.70 -14.42 10.80
CA THR A 443 -36.57 -14.66 9.90
C THR A 443 -37.09 -15.02 8.50
N THR A 444 -36.40 -14.58 7.45
CA THR A 444 -36.57 -15.12 6.09
C THR A 444 -35.44 -16.07 5.76
N GLU A 445 -35.78 -17.31 5.43
CA GLU A 445 -34.84 -18.32 4.97
C GLU A 445 -34.92 -18.50 3.46
N ILE A 446 -33.78 -18.44 2.78
CA ILE A 446 -33.62 -18.80 1.38
C ILE A 446 -33.09 -20.22 1.32
N ARG A 447 -33.72 -21.06 0.50
CA ARG A 447 -33.43 -22.49 0.41
C ARG A 447 -33.16 -22.92 -1.02
N LEU A 448 -32.17 -23.78 -1.21
CA LEU A 448 -31.84 -24.45 -2.48
C LEU A 448 -31.95 -25.96 -2.27
N GLY A 449 -32.72 -26.65 -3.11
CA GLY A 449 -32.95 -28.10 -2.98
C GLY A 449 -33.69 -28.54 -1.70
N GLY A 450 -34.18 -27.58 -0.91
CA GLY A 450 -34.78 -27.79 0.42
C GLY A 450 -33.83 -27.52 1.61
N GLU A 451 -32.54 -27.29 1.37
CA GLU A 451 -31.55 -26.88 2.38
C GLU A 451 -31.50 -25.35 2.49
N THR A 452 -31.36 -24.81 3.71
CA THR A 452 -31.25 -23.36 3.93
C THR A 452 -29.83 -22.89 3.62
N VAL A 453 -29.69 -21.95 2.69
CA VAL A 453 -28.40 -21.40 2.23
C VAL A 453 -28.14 -19.97 2.70
N LEU A 454 -29.20 -19.24 3.04
CA LEU A 454 -29.11 -17.90 3.61
C LEU A 454 -30.23 -17.68 4.63
N ARG A 455 -29.90 -17.02 5.74
CA ARG A 455 -30.87 -16.57 6.75
C ARG A 455 -30.80 -15.06 6.89
N LEU A 456 -31.94 -14.39 6.73
CA LEU A 456 -32.10 -12.95 6.99
C LEU A 456 -32.84 -12.81 8.32
N GLU A 457 -32.11 -12.53 9.39
CA GLU A 457 -32.68 -12.39 10.73
C GLU A 457 -33.41 -11.04 10.89
N GLY A 458 -34.53 -11.02 11.61
CA GLY A 458 -35.36 -9.81 11.78
C GLY A 458 -36.20 -9.39 10.56
N ALA A 459 -35.85 -9.84 9.35
CA ALA A 459 -36.46 -9.44 8.10
C ALA A 459 -37.55 -10.42 7.62
N THR A 460 -38.74 -9.91 7.28
CA THR A 460 -39.87 -10.64 6.64
C THR A 460 -40.72 -9.68 5.81
N GLY A 461 -41.52 -10.20 4.87
CA GLY A 461 -42.36 -9.43 3.96
C GLY A 461 -41.60 -8.81 2.79
N LEU A 462 -40.43 -9.37 2.44
CA LEU A 462 -39.49 -8.80 1.48
C LEU A 462 -39.98 -8.93 0.02
N ARG A 463 -39.60 -7.96 -0.81
CA ARG A 463 -39.91 -7.91 -2.24
C ARG A 463 -38.82 -8.61 -3.02
N PHE A 464 -39.10 -9.84 -3.45
CA PHE A 464 -38.18 -10.67 -4.22
C PHE A 464 -38.36 -10.51 -5.74
N GLY A 465 -37.25 -10.56 -6.47
CA GLY A 465 -37.24 -10.67 -7.92
C GLY A 465 -36.04 -11.44 -8.45
N LEU A 466 -35.88 -11.42 -9.77
CA LEU A 466 -34.78 -12.02 -10.52
C LEU A 466 -33.93 -10.94 -11.16
N GLU A 467 -32.60 -11.09 -11.10
CA GLU A 467 -31.70 -10.45 -12.05
C GLU A 467 -31.68 -11.27 -13.34
N VAL A 468 -31.87 -10.61 -14.49
CA VAL A 468 -31.78 -11.25 -15.80
C VAL A 468 -30.67 -10.57 -16.60
N SER A 469 -29.48 -11.18 -16.58
CA SER A 469 -28.37 -10.83 -17.46
C SER A 469 -28.59 -11.49 -18.83
N GLN A 470 -28.76 -10.72 -19.92
CA GLN A 470 -28.94 -11.31 -21.25
C GLN A 470 -27.62 -11.89 -21.78
N PHE A 471 -27.68 -13.14 -22.22
CA PHE A 471 -26.57 -13.77 -22.93
C PHE A 471 -26.47 -13.27 -24.37
N GLN A 472 -25.27 -12.87 -24.78
CA GLN A 472 -24.88 -12.34 -26.10
C GLN A 472 -25.30 -10.89 -26.41
N GLY A 473 -24.37 -9.96 -26.22
CA GLY A 473 -24.26 -8.74 -27.02
C GLY A 473 -25.12 -7.54 -26.62
N ASP A 474 -25.94 -7.65 -25.57
CA ASP A 474 -26.63 -6.52 -24.95
C ASP A 474 -26.16 -6.36 -23.50
N THR A 475 -25.92 -5.13 -23.06
CA THR A 475 -25.19 -4.85 -21.79
C THR A 475 -26.09 -4.43 -20.62
N GLU A 476 -27.40 -4.36 -20.83
CA GLU A 476 -28.33 -3.84 -19.82
C GLU A 476 -28.85 -4.96 -18.91
N THR A 477 -28.40 -4.95 -17.64
CA THR A 477 -28.96 -5.78 -16.57
C THR A 477 -30.35 -5.25 -16.23
N TYR A 478 -31.36 -6.12 -16.22
CA TYR A 478 -32.73 -5.76 -15.83
C TYR A 478 -33.31 -6.77 -14.83
N TYR A 479 -34.40 -6.37 -14.17
CA TYR A 479 -35.02 -7.14 -13.10
C TYR A 479 -36.45 -7.53 -13.45
N THR A 480 -36.90 -8.70 -12.98
CA THR A 480 -38.30 -9.15 -13.11
C THR A 480 -38.85 -9.68 -11.79
N ASP A 481 -40.18 -9.77 -11.69
CA ASP A 481 -40.81 -10.67 -10.72
C ASP A 481 -40.59 -12.15 -11.12
N PHE A 482 -40.99 -13.08 -10.25
CA PHE A 482 -40.93 -14.53 -10.55
C PHE A 482 -41.92 -15.00 -11.63
N ALA A 483 -42.80 -14.13 -12.14
CA ALA A 483 -43.64 -14.40 -13.30
C ALA A 483 -43.03 -13.87 -14.63
N GLY A 484 -41.86 -13.22 -14.56
CA GLY A 484 -41.15 -12.66 -15.70
C GLY A 484 -41.61 -11.26 -16.13
N ASN A 485 -42.42 -10.56 -15.32
CA ASN A 485 -42.79 -9.18 -15.61
C ASN A 485 -41.66 -8.24 -15.18
N PRO A 486 -41.26 -7.23 -15.98
CA PRO A 486 -40.22 -6.27 -15.58
C PRO A 486 -40.59 -5.47 -14.32
N VAL A 487 -39.61 -5.30 -13.43
CA VAL A 487 -39.72 -4.56 -12.16
C VAL A 487 -38.51 -3.60 -12.06
N ALA A 488 -38.67 -2.43 -11.42
CA ALA A 488 -37.54 -1.52 -11.21
C ALA A 488 -36.66 -2.00 -10.05
N ARG A 489 -35.34 -1.73 -10.08
CA ARG A 489 -34.41 -2.18 -9.01
C ARG A 489 -34.88 -1.80 -7.60
N GLY A 490 -35.27 -0.54 -7.39
CA GLY A 490 -35.74 -0.05 -6.08
C GLY A 490 -37.13 -0.56 -5.65
N ASP A 491 -37.83 -1.28 -6.53
CA ASP A 491 -39.08 -1.98 -6.17
C ASP A 491 -38.79 -3.37 -5.56
N LEU A 492 -37.53 -3.79 -5.47
CA LEU A 492 -37.07 -5.07 -4.93
C LEU A 492 -36.12 -4.84 -3.75
N ASP A 493 -36.25 -5.66 -2.72
CA ASP A 493 -35.33 -5.70 -1.56
C ASP A 493 -34.26 -6.79 -1.77
N VAL A 494 -34.65 -7.91 -2.38
CA VAL A 494 -33.76 -9.05 -2.64
C VAL A 494 -33.88 -9.52 -4.08
N VAL A 495 -32.76 -9.76 -4.75
CA VAL A 495 -32.71 -10.32 -6.11
C VAL A 495 -31.98 -11.66 -6.14
N ILE A 496 -32.55 -12.63 -6.84
CA ILE A 496 -31.90 -13.91 -7.13
C ILE A 496 -31.22 -13.80 -8.51
N ASN A 497 -29.94 -14.15 -8.57
CA ASN A 497 -29.15 -14.12 -9.79
C ASN A 497 -28.58 -15.53 -10.11
N PRO A 498 -29.08 -16.21 -11.16
CA PRO A 498 -28.45 -17.42 -11.70
C PRO A 498 -27.09 -17.06 -12.32
N PHE A 499 -26.01 -17.22 -11.54
CA PHE A 499 -24.70 -16.68 -11.86
C PHE A 499 -23.90 -17.60 -12.79
N GLU A 500 -23.89 -17.26 -14.07
CA GLU A 500 -22.81 -17.61 -15.01
C GLU A 500 -22.59 -16.43 -15.97
N ARG A 501 -21.33 -16.02 -16.19
CA ARG A 501 -20.99 -15.01 -17.20
C ARG A 501 -19.92 -15.56 -18.14
N PHE A 502 -20.30 -15.80 -19.39
CA PHE A 502 -19.36 -16.03 -20.48
C PHE A 502 -19.37 -14.80 -21.40
N ILE A 503 -18.31 -13.98 -21.33
CA ILE A 503 -18.01 -12.97 -22.34
C ILE A 503 -17.40 -13.72 -23.54
N ALA A 504 -17.95 -13.49 -24.73
CA ALA A 504 -17.67 -14.27 -25.95
C ALA A 504 -16.47 -13.73 -26.76
#